data_AF-A0A8T5LLU8-F1
#
_entry.id   AF-A0A8T5LLU8-F1
#
_cell.length_a   1.000
_cell.length_b   1.000
_cell.length_c   1.000
_cell.angle_alpha   90.00
_cell.angle_beta   90.00
_cell.angle_gamma   90.00
#
_symmetry.space_group_name_H-M   'P 1'
#
loop_
_entity.id
_entity.type
_entity.pdbx_description
1 polymer ?
#
loop_
_entity_poly.entity_id
_entity_poly.type
_entity_poly.pdbx_seq_one_letter_code
_entity_poly.pdbx_strand_id
1 'polypeptide(L)'
;MRFHGFIFREIELFWTNIRRFFHNHKTLFDILFLSLYSIEQGILFISIVIFPEQTTKIITGFIITFITTISLEKICMESRYKELNDEITVIKVEYNKIMNENNDLRKTLAKNLKKDR
;
A
#
# COMPACT_ATOMS: atom_id res chain seq x y z
N MET A 1 -0.94 -20.08 -27.68
CA MET A 1 -1.37 -20.16 -26.28
C MET A 1 -0.26 -19.95 -25.23
N ARG A 2 1.03 -20.17 -25.50
CA ARG A 2 2.12 -19.94 -24.52
C ARG A 2 2.52 -18.48 -24.26
N PHE A 3 2.26 -17.58 -25.21
CA PHE A 3 2.68 -16.17 -25.14
C PHE A 3 1.90 -15.38 -24.08
N HIS A 4 0.60 -15.68 -23.91
CA HIS A 4 -0.24 -14.99 -22.93
C HIS A 4 0.17 -15.28 -21.49
N GLY A 5 0.54 -16.54 -21.17
CA GLY A 5 0.97 -16.91 -19.83
C GLY A 5 2.31 -16.30 -19.42
N PHE A 6 3.21 -16.07 -20.38
CA PHE A 6 4.49 -15.41 -20.12
C PHE A 6 4.28 -13.92 -19.79
N ILE A 7 3.47 -13.22 -20.59
CA ILE A 7 3.15 -11.80 -20.35
C ILE A 7 2.45 -11.61 -19.00
N PHE A 8 1.49 -12.48 -18.67
CA PHE A 8 0.77 -12.38 -17.40
C PHE A 8 1.70 -12.56 -16.19
N ARG A 9 2.64 -13.50 -16.29
CA ARG A 9 3.62 -13.76 -15.23
C ARG A 9 4.61 -12.61 -15.06
N GLU A 10 5.06 -11.99 -16.16
CA GLU A 10 5.93 -10.81 -16.08
C GLU A 10 5.18 -9.62 -15.46
N ILE A 11 3.91 -9.41 -15.81
CA ILE A 11 3.06 -8.37 -15.19
C ILE A 11 2.88 -8.64 -13.69
N GLU A 12 2.67 -9.89 -13.29
CA GLU A 12 2.48 -10.27 -11.89
C GLU A 12 3.78 -10.08 -11.07
N LEU A 13 4.93 -10.45 -11.63
CA LEU A 13 6.24 -10.20 -11.00
C LEU A 13 6.55 -8.70 -10.89
N PHE A 14 6.27 -7.94 -11.95
CA PHE A 14 6.42 -6.49 -11.96
C PHE A 14 5.52 -5.85 -10.90
N TRP A 15 4.25 -6.26 -10.83
CA TRP A 15 3.30 -5.76 -9.85
C TRP A 15 3.70 -6.10 -8.42
N THR A 16 4.25 -7.29 -8.20
CA THR A 16 4.76 -7.72 -6.88
C THR A 16 5.98 -6.89 -6.46
N ASN A 17 6.92 -6.63 -7.38
CA ASN A 17 8.07 -5.78 -7.13
C ASN A 17 7.68 -4.33 -6.87
N ILE A 18 6.74 -3.81 -7.66
CA ILE A 18 6.14 -2.49 -7.44
C ILE A 18 5.55 -2.43 -6.04
N ARG A 19 4.67 -3.36 -5.68
CA ARG A 19 4.00 -3.37 -4.38
C ARG A 19 5.02 -3.37 -3.23
N ARG A 20 6.04 -4.23 -3.30
CA ARG A 20 7.12 -4.29 -2.30
C ARG A 20 7.94 -2.99 -2.24
N PHE A 21 8.19 -2.35 -3.38
CA PHE A 21 8.87 -1.05 -3.42
C PHE A 21 8.02 0.06 -2.78
N PHE A 22 6.71 0.08 -3.07
CA PHE A 22 5.73 0.99 -2.44
C PHE A 22 5.63 0.79 -0.92
N HIS A 23 5.70 -0.46 -0.46
CA HIS A 23 5.67 -0.78 0.96
C HIS A 23 6.91 -0.23 1.70
N ASN A 24 8.11 -0.48 1.15
CA ASN A 24 9.36 -0.12 1.79
C ASN A 24 9.65 1.40 1.80
N HIS A 25 9.07 2.15 0.87
CA HIS A 25 9.37 3.57 0.67
C HIS A 25 8.15 4.48 0.87
N LYS A 26 7.30 4.18 1.87
CA LYS A 26 6.08 4.95 2.19
C LYS A 26 6.29 6.48 2.15
N THR A 27 7.24 6.98 2.94
CA THR A 27 7.47 8.43 3.07
C THR A 27 7.89 9.05 1.73
N LEU A 28 8.65 8.32 0.91
CA LEU A 28 9.07 8.78 -0.40
C LEU A 28 7.88 8.91 -1.36
N PHE A 29 6.92 7.97 -1.31
CA PHE A 29 5.71 8.04 -2.12
C PHE A 29 4.75 9.15 -1.66
N ASP A 30 4.56 9.29 -0.36
CA ASP A 30 3.75 10.38 0.19
C ASP A 30 4.35 11.74 -0.23
N ILE A 31 5.68 11.89 -0.18
CA ILE A 31 6.41 13.08 -0.67
C ILE A 31 6.25 13.24 -2.19
N LEU A 32 6.31 12.15 -2.96
CA LEU A 32 6.19 12.19 -4.41
C LEU A 32 4.79 12.65 -4.85
N PHE A 33 3.73 12.14 -4.23
CA PHE A 33 2.36 12.60 -4.50
C PHE A 33 2.16 14.05 -4.08
N LEU A 34 2.69 14.46 -2.93
CA LEU A 34 2.65 15.87 -2.51
C LEU A 34 3.40 16.78 -3.49
N SER A 35 4.54 16.33 -4.00
CA SER A 35 5.34 17.07 -4.98
C SER A 35 4.62 17.16 -6.32
N LEU A 36 4.03 16.06 -6.81
CA LEU A 36 3.23 16.03 -8.03
C LEU A 36 2.03 16.98 -7.91
N TYR A 37 1.29 16.92 -6.80
CA TYR A 37 0.18 17.83 -6.56
C TYR A 37 0.61 19.30 -6.56
N SER A 38 1.75 19.61 -5.92
CA SER A 38 2.29 20.97 -5.91
C SER A 38 2.68 21.47 -7.31
N ILE A 39 3.27 20.59 -8.12
CA ILE A 39 3.63 20.88 -9.52
C ILE A 39 2.36 21.09 -10.35
N GLU A 40 1.36 20.21 -10.23
CA GLU A 40 0.08 20.33 -10.92
C GLU A 40 -0.61 21.66 -10.62
N GLN A 41 -0.65 22.08 -9.35
CA GLN A 41 -1.19 23.38 -8.94
C GLN A 41 -0.40 24.55 -9.53
N GLY A 42 0.93 24.46 -9.55
CA GLY A 42 1.79 25.46 -10.19
C GLY A 42 1.52 25.59 -11.68
N ILE A 43 1.39 24.46 -12.39
CA ILE A 43 1.04 24.42 -13.82
C ILE A 43 -0.33 25.04 -14.04
N LEU A 44 -1.33 24.71 -13.23
CA LEU A 44 -2.68 25.30 -13.33
C LEU A 44 -2.63 26.83 -13.20
N PHE A 45 -1.97 27.31 -12.14
CA PHE A 45 -1.85 28.74 -11.88
C PHE A 45 -1.18 29.48 -13.04
N ILE A 46 -0.02 29.00 -13.50
CA ILE A 46 0.69 29.58 -14.64
C ILE A 46 -0.17 29.54 -15.91
N SER A 47 -0.86 28.43 -16.16
CA SER A 47 -1.67 28.25 -17.37
C SER A 47 -2.85 29.23 -17.42
N ILE A 48 -3.52 29.47 -16.29
CA ILE A 48 -4.62 30.44 -16.20
C ILE A 48 -4.10 31.88 -16.43
N VAL A 49 -2.92 32.21 -15.91
CA VAL A 49 -2.32 33.54 -16.07
C VAL A 49 -1.89 33.79 -17.52
N ILE A 50 -1.29 32.80 -18.20
CA ILE A 50 -0.82 32.95 -19.58
C ILE A 50 -1.96 32.88 -20.60
N PHE A 51 -2.98 32.04 -20.35
CA PHE A 51 -4.08 31.79 -21.28
C PHE A 51 -5.46 32.01 -20.63
N PRO A 52 -5.78 33.25 -20.21
CA PRO A 52 -7.02 33.52 -19.47
C PRO A 52 -8.29 33.20 -20.27
N GLU A 53 -8.27 33.37 -21.60
CA GLU A 53 -9.38 33.04 -22.50
C GLU A 53 -9.71 31.53 -22.56
N GLN A 54 -8.77 30.68 -22.15
CA GLN A 54 -8.93 29.22 -22.20
C GLN A 54 -9.17 28.59 -20.81
N THR A 55 -9.42 29.42 -19.79
CA THR A 55 -9.56 28.99 -18.39
C THR A 55 -10.48 27.79 -18.23
N THR A 56 -11.65 27.78 -18.88
CA THR A 56 -12.60 26.66 -18.78
C THR A 56 -12.02 25.34 -19.27
N LYS A 57 -11.26 25.34 -20.39
CA LYS A 57 -10.61 24.14 -20.93
C LYS A 57 -9.48 23.67 -20.01
N ILE A 58 -8.69 24.61 -19.51
CA ILE A 58 -7.57 24.35 -18.60
C ILE A 58 -8.07 23.72 -17.30
N ILE A 59 -9.11 24.29 -16.68
CA ILE A 59 -9.72 23.75 -15.46
C ILE A 59 -10.29 22.35 -15.73
N THR A 60 -10.95 22.14 -16.86
CA THR A 60 -11.51 20.82 -17.20
C THR A 60 -10.42 19.76 -17.33
N GLY A 61 -9.32 20.07 -18.05
CA GLY A 61 -8.16 19.18 -18.14
C GLY A 61 -7.53 18.92 -16.78
N PHE A 62 -7.38 19.96 -15.98
CA PHE A 62 -6.85 19.86 -14.62
C PHE A 62 -7.69 18.94 -13.73
N ILE A 63 -9.01 19.04 -13.75
CA ILE A 63 -9.89 18.16 -12.97
C ILE A 63 -9.66 16.69 -13.33
N ILE A 64 -9.50 16.37 -14.62
CA ILE A 64 -9.24 15.00 -15.08
C ILE A 64 -7.89 14.50 -14.54
N THR A 65 -6.84 15.31 -14.68
CA THR A 65 -5.51 14.98 -14.15
C THR A 65 -5.54 14.80 -12.64
N PHE A 66 -6.16 15.72 -11.92
CA PHE A 66 -6.28 15.70 -10.46
C PHE A 66 -7.02 14.45 -9.96
N ILE A 67 -8.16 14.11 -10.56
CA ILE A 67 -8.91 12.89 -10.24
C ILE A 67 -8.04 11.65 -10.49
N THR A 68 -7.27 11.63 -11.57
CA THR A 68 -6.36 10.53 -11.89
C THR A 68 -5.28 10.39 -10.83
N THR A 69 -4.64 11.49 -10.43
CA THR A 69 -3.59 11.51 -9.40
C THR A 69 -4.11 11.01 -8.06
N ILE A 70 -5.28 11.48 -7.61
CA ILE A 70 -5.94 10.98 -6.38
C ILE A 70 -6.29 9.50 -6.50
N SER A 71 -6.80 9.06 -7.66
CA SER A 71 -7.18 7.66 -7.85
C SER A 71 -5.97 6.74 -7.76
N LEU A 72 -4.84 7.14 -8.34
CA LEU A 72 -3.57 6.40 -8.25
C LEU A 72 -3.06 6.36 -6.81
N GLU A 73 -3.06 7.49 -6.11
CA GLU A 73 -2.68 7.55 -4.69
C GLU A 73 -3.52 6.59 -3.84
N LYS A 74 -4.84 6.60 -4.05
CA LYS A 74 -5.78 5.73 -3.32
C LYS A 74 -5.50 4.25 -3.58
N ILE A 75 -5.29 3.86 -4.83
CA ILE A 75 -4.96 2.46 -5.20
C ILE A 75 -3.66 2.02 -4.51
N CYS A 76 -2.64 2.88 -4.50
CA CYS A 76 -1.38 2.60 -3.81
C CYS A 76 -1.58 2.45 -2.30
N MET A 77 -2.38 3.31 -1.67
CA MET A 77 -2.71 3.21 -0.25
C MET A 77 -3.49 1.95 0.09
N GLU A 78 -4.53 1.59 -0.70
CA GLU A 78 -5.32 0.38 -0.48
C GLU A 78 -4.48 -0.88 -0.63
N SER A 79 -3.61 -0.93 -1.64
CA SER A 79 -2.67 -2.02 -1.83
C SER A 79 -1.77 -2.22 -0.60
N ARG A 80 -1.31 -1.13 0.02
CA ARG A 80 -0.49 -1.15 1.22
C ARG A 80 -1.28 -1.59 2.45
N TYR A 81 -2.52 -1.10 2.63
CA TYR A 81 -3.40 -1.52 3.71
C TYR A 81 -3.65 -3.03 3.69
N LYS A 82 -3.81 -3.61 2.48
CA LYS A 82 -3.98 -5.05 2.32
C LYS A 82 -2.74 -5.82 2.81
N GLU A 83 -1.55 -5.43 2.37
CA GLU A 83 -0.30 -6.08 2.78
C GLU A 83 -0.06 -5.99 4.30
N LEU A 84 -0.32 -4.82 4.90
CA LEU A 84 -0.21 -4.64 6.34
C LEU A 84 -1.21 -5.53 7.12
N ASN A 85 -2.44 -5.67 6.61
CA ASN A 85 -3.44 -6.55 7.21
C ASN A 85 -3.04 -8.03 7.10
N ASP A 86 -2.41 -8.43 5.99
CA ASP A 86 -1.89 -9.79 5.82
C ASP A 86 -0.77 -10.06 6.83
N GLU A 87 0.19 -9.13 7.00
CA GLU A 87 1.26 -9.22 8.02
C GLU A 87 0.72 -9.30 9.45
N ILE A 88 -0.24 -8.43 9.80
CA ILE A 88 -0.90 -8.45 11.12
C ILE A 88 -1.60 -9.79 11.36
N THR A 89 -2.19 -10.38 10.32
CA THR A 89 -2.87 -11.67 10.42
C THR A 89 -1.86 -12.78 10.71
N VAL A 90 -0.72 -12.80 10.03
CA VAL A 90 0.37 -13.76 10.30
C VAL A 90 0.87 -13.63 11.75
N ILE A 91 1.15 -12.40 12.20
CA ILE A 91 1.60 -12.14 13.57
C ILE A 91 0.57 -12.62 14.61
N LYS A 92 -0.73 -12.39 14.38
CA LYS A 92 -1.79 -12.85 15.28
C LYS A 92 -1.83 -14.38 15.38
N VAL A 93 -1.64 -15.07 14.27
CA VAL A 93 -1.60 -16.54 14.25
C VAL A 93 -0.41 -17.06 15.06
N GLU A 94 0.78 -16.49 14.84
CA GLU A 94 1.98 -16.87 15.58
C GLU A 94 1.86 -16.58 17.08
N TYR A 95 1.34 -15.40 17.44
CA TYR A 95 1.10 -15.03 18.84
C TYR A 95 0.17 -16.02 19.54
N ASN A 96 -0.95 -16.39 18.90
CA ASN A 96 -1.90 -17.35 19.46
C ASN A 96 -1.27 -18.74 19.63
N LYS A 97 -0.41 -19.16 18.68
CA LYS A 97 0.34 -20.42 18.77
C LYS A 97 1.27 -20.40 19.98
N ILE A 98 2.10 -19.36 20.13
CA ILE A 98 3.02 -19.21 21.26
C ILE A 98 2.26 -19.16 22.59
N MET A 99 1.12 -18.48 22.64
CA MET A 99 0.30 -18.40 23.84
C MET A 99 -0.27 -19.76 24.25
N ASN A 100 -0.74 -20.55 23.28
CA ASN A 100 -1.23 -21.91 23.52
C ASN A 100 -0.11 -22.84 24.03
N GLU A 101 1.06 -22.81 23.38
CA GLU A 101 2.23 -23.58 23.82
C GLU A 101 2.64 -23.21 25.25
N ASN A 102 2.66 -21.91 25.58
CA ASN A 102 2.92 -21.45 26.95
C ASN A 102 1.90 -21.97 27.97
N ASN A 103 0.61 -21.95 27.60
CA ASN A 103 -0.45 -22.46 28.48
C ASN A 103 -0.31 -23.97 28.73
N ASP A 104 0.07 -24.74 27.71
CA ASP A 104 0.25 -26.19 27.86
C ASP A 104 1.52 -26.55 28.64
N LEU A 105 2.60 -25.79 28.47
CA LEU A 105 3.80 -25.88 29.31
C LEU A 105 3.47 -25.58 30.78
N ARG A 106 2.70 -24.51 31.04
CA ARG A 106 2.25 -24.16 32.40
C ARG A 106 1.41 -25.26 33.03
N LYS A 107 0.48 -25.86 32.28
CA LYS A 107 -0.32 -27.00 32.75
C LYS A 107 0.56 -28.22 33.07
N THR A 108 1.55 -28.50 32.24
CA THR A 108 2.47 -29.64 32.43
C THR A 108 3.36 -29.44 33.65
N LEU A 109 3.94 -28.25 33.83
CA LEU A 109 4.68 -27.86 35.03
C LEU A 109 3.82 -28.00 36.29
N ALA A 110 2.59 -27.50 36.27
CA ALA A 110 1.68 -27.62 37.40
C ALA A 110 1.32 -29.08 37.75
N LYS A 111 1.23 -29.97 36.75
CA LYS A 111 1.04 -31.42 36.98
C LYS A 111 2.27 -32.06 37.61
N ASN A 112 3.46 -31.75 37.11
CA ASN A 112 4.71 -32.32 37.63
C ASN A 112 4.97 -31.89 39.08
N LEU A 113 4.77 -30.61 39.41
CA LEU A 113 4.90 -30.09 40.78
C LEU A 113 3.92 -30.72 41.78
N LYS A 114 2.76 -31.21 41.32
CA LYS A 114 1.81 -31.95 42.14
C LYS A 114 2.19 -33.43 42.34
N LYS A 115 2.99 -33.99 41.44
CA LYS A 115 3.43 -35.39 41.49
C LYS A 115 4.62 -35.60 42.42
N ASP A 116 5.42 -34.54 42.61
CA ASP A 116 6.60 -34.55 43.50
C ASP A 116 6.27 -34.21 44.97
N ARG A 117 4.98 -34.02 45.31
CA ARG A 117 4.46 -33.86 46.68
C ARG A 117 3.68 -35.10 47.09
#